data_AF-A0A078RBJ6-F1
#
_entry.id   AF-A0A078RBJ6-F1
#
_cell.length_a   1.000
_cell.length_b   1.000
_cell.length_c   1.000
_cell.angle_alpha   90.00
_cell.angle_beta   90.00
_cell.angle_gamma   90.00
#
_symmetry.space_group_name_H-M   'P 1'
#
loop_
_entity.id
_entity.type
_entity.pdbx_description
1 polymer ?
#
loop_
_entity_poly.entity_id
_entity_poly.type
_entity_poly.pdbx_seq_one_letter_code
_entity_poly.pdbx_strand_id
1 'polypeptide(L)'
;MTKIKLNWAYAKGELDTDTLKLICLPARGKRLFGADELDAELCIKDGMNYQIAEIHLGDVESSNILCEEIARRWNEHEEWHECKEDTEDVPPIGTYCILRVEYLCCSNKWKVDYLTAYYNKYGWTEDYLDQITCNYKDYKITHWKPINKPKGVEE
;
A
#
# COMPACT_ATOMS: atom_id res chain seq x y z
N MET A 1 9.73 -3.64 9.00
CA MET A 1 10.95 -3.00 8.49
C MET A 1 12.01 -4.03 8.12
N THR A 2 11.88 -4.54 6.90
CA THR A 2 12.92 -5.32 6.23
C THR A 2 13.76 -4.35 5.42
N LYS A 3 15.09 -4.42 5.53
CA LYS A 3 16.00 -3.55 4.79
C LYS A 3 16.76 -4.33 3.72
N ILE A 4 16.88 -3.76 2.53
CA ILE A 4 17.66 -4.31 1.42
C ILE A 4 18.87 -3.41 1.12
N LYS A 5 19.93 -3.99 0.57
CA LYS A 5 21.16 -3.27 0.23
C LYS A 5 21.24 -3.01 -1.27
N LEU A 6 21.44 -1.76 -1.65
CA LEU A 6 21.86 -1.35 -3.00
C LEU A 6 23.39 -1.32 -3.01
N ASN A 7 24.03 -2.06 -3.92
CA ASN A 7 25.49 -2.09 -4.05
C ASN A 7 25.92 -2.16 -5.53
N TRP A 8 25.79 -1.03 -6.21
CA TRP A 8 26.25 -0.84 -7.58
C TRP A 8 27.59 -0.10 -7.62
N ALA A 9 28.19 -0.02 -8.81
CA ALA A 9 29.49 0.62 -9.00
C ALA A 9 29.52 2.09 -8.53
N TYR A 10 28.42 2.82 -8.74
CA TYR A 10 28.31 4.26 -8.46
C TYR A 10 27.20 4.63 -7.47
N ALA A 11 26.42 3.66 -6.99
CA ALA A 11 25.33 3.87 -6.03
C ALA A 11 25.35 2.78 -4.95
N LYS A 12 25.41 3.18 -3.68
CA LYS A 12 25.36 2.28 -2.53
C LYS A 12 24.41 2.83 -1.48
N GLY A 13 23.66 1.97 -0.82
CA GLY A 13 22.73 2.39 0.21
C GLY A 13 21.94 1.24 0.83
N GLU A 14 21.12 1.56 1.82
CA GLU A 14 20.11 0.66 2.38
C GLU A 14 18.74 1.26 2.11
N LEU A 15 17.80 0.43 1.64
CA LEU A 15 16.43 0.82 1.35
C LEU A 15 15.49 0.05 2.26
N ASP A 16 14.50 0.74 2.82
CA ASP A 16 13.46 0.13 3.65
C ASP A 16 12.29 -0.30 2.76
N THR A 17 11.95 -1.59 2.78
CA THR A 17 10.85 -2.14 1.96
C THR A 17 9.50 -1.53 2.30
N ASP A 18 9.33 -0.99 3.51
CA ASP A 18 8.07 -0.43 3.96
C ASP A 18 7.83 0.99 3.38
N THR A 19 8.88 1.65 2.89
CA THR A 19 8.81 3.05 2.40
C THR A 19 9.29 3.24 0.96
N LEU A 20 10.10 2.32 0.43
CA LEU A 20 10.57 2.41 -0.95
C LEU A 20 9.39 2.30 -1.92
N LYS A 21 9.40 3.14 -2.94
CA LYS A 21 8.39 3.12 -4.01
C LYS A 21 9.03 2.60 -5.30
N LEU A 22 8.26 1.86 -6.09
CA LEU A 22 8.63 1.45 -7.44
C LEU A 22 7.97 2.38 -8.47
N ILE A 23 8.57 2.50 -9.64
CA ILE A 23 7.95 3.15 -10.79
C ILE A 23 8.18 2.30 -12.04
N CYS A 24 7.31 2.47 -13.01
CA CYS A 24 7.53 1.98 -14.36
C CYS A 24 8.11 3.11 -15.22
N LEU A 25 9.21 2.86 -15.91
CA LEU A 25 9.61 3.65 -17.07
C LEU A 25 9.11 2.91 -18.32
N PRO A 26 8.13 3.47 -19.04
CA PRO A 26 7.49 2.73 -20.12
C PRO A 26 8.47 2.48 -21.26
N ALA A 27 8.34 1.29 -21.85
CA ALA A 27 8.91 0.93 -23.13
C ALA A 27 8.58 2.05 -24.12
N ARG A 28 9.62 2.70 -24.65
CA ARG A 28 9.46 3.62 -25.76
C ARG A 28 9.27 2.75 -26.99
N GLY A 29 8.07 2.80 -27.57
CA GLY A 29 7.72 2.08 -28.79
C GLY A 29 8.61 2.43 -29.98
N LYS A 30 8.15 2.08 -31.19
CA LYS A 30 9.00 2.08 -32.38
C LYS A 30 9.88 3.34 -32.53
N ARG A 31 11.20 3.16 -32.61
CA ARG A 31 12.15 4.22 -32.94
C ARG A 31 11.99 4.56 -34.42
N LEU A 32 12.11 5.83 -34.77
CA LEU A 32 12.05 6.29 -36.17
C LEU A 32 13.20 5.69 -37.02
N PHE A 33 14.31 5.31 -36.38
CA PHE A 33 15.45 4.60 -36.96
C PHE A 33 16.08 3.66 -35.93
N GLY A 34 16.35 2.41 -36.30
CA GLY A 34 16.97 1.38 -35.44
C GLY A 34 16.03 0.22 -35.12
N ALA A 35 16.53 -0.77 -34.37
CA ALA A 35 15.67 -1.85 -33.84
C ALA A 35 14.68 -1.24 -32.83
N ASP A 36 13.41 -1.60 -32.99
CA ASP A 36 12.37 -1.35 -31.99
C ASP A 36 12.54 -2.35 -30.84
N GLU A 37 11.95 -2.03 -29.68
CA GLU A 37 11.97 -2.76 -28.40
C GLU A 37 13.03 -2.25 -27.42
N LEU A 38 12.68 -1.15 -26.72
CA LEU A 38 13.13 -0.98 -25.34
C LEU A 38 12.10 -1.64 -24.45
N ASP A 39 12.54 -2.46 -23.50
CA ASP A 39 11.67 -3.05 -22.49
C ASP A 39 11.09 -1.99 -21.57
N ALA A 40 9.98 -2.32 -20.91
CA ALA A 40 9.51 -1.49 -19.81
C ALA A 40 10.46 -1.73 -18.63
N GLU A 41 10.99 -0.66 -18.04
CA GLU A 41 11.95 -0.77 -16.95
C GLU A 41 11.22 -0.59 -15.62
N LEU A 42 11.32 -1.60 -14.75
CA LEU A 42 10.88 -1.48 -13.37
C LEU A 42 12.02 -0.87 -12.55
N CYS A 43 11.77 0.30 -11.96
CA CYS A 43 12.78 1.05 -11.22
C CYS A 43 12.36 1.29 -9.78
N ILE A 44 13.34 1.41 -8.89
CA ILE A 44 13.15 2.01 -7.56
C ILE A 44 13.11 3.52 -7.74
N LYS A 45 12.03 4.15 -7.26
CA LYS A 45 11.86 5.60 -7.28
C LYS A 45 12.86 6.25 -6.33
N ASP A 46 13.76 7.04 -6.88
CA ASP A 46 14.71 7.88 -6.16
C ASP A 46 15.08 9.08 -7.05
N GLY A 47 16.03 9.92 -6.66
CA GLY A 47 16.48 11.06 -7.46
C GLY A 47 16.94 10.70 -8.88
N MET A 48 17.40 9.47 -9.11
CA MET A 48 17.89 8.97 -10.41
C MET A 48 17.10 7.81 -11.01
N ASN A 49 16.10 7.26 -10.30
CA ASN A 49 15.35 6.05 -10.66
C ASN A 49 16.23 4.84 -11.02
N TYR A 50 16.50 3.98 -10.04
CA TYR A 50 17.39 2.83 -10.24
C TYR A 50 16.66 1.65 -10.88
N GLN A 51 16.97 1.33 -12.14
CA GLN A 51 16.44 0.15 -12.85
C GLN A 51 16.84 -1.15 -12.16
N ILE A 52 15.85 -1.97 -11.81
CA ILE A 52 16.06 -3.26 -11.14
C ILE A 52 15.62 -4.46 -11.97
N ALA A 53 14.75 -4.26 -12.95
CA ALA A 53 14.32 -5.30 -13.88
C ALA A 53 13.84 -4.71 -15.21
N GLU A 54 13.96 -5.51 -16.27
CA GLU A 54 13.33 -5.28 -17.59
C GLU A 54 12.11 -6.19 -17.70
N ILE A 55 10.99 -5.63 -18.19
CA ILE A 55 9.72 -6.33 -18.40
C ILE A 55 9.51 -6.46 -19.91
N HIS A 56 9.82 -7.65 -20.44
CA HIS A 56 9.69 -7.98 -21.85
C HIS A 56 8.67 -9.10 -22.07
N LEU A 57 7.56 -8.80 -22.76
CA LEU A 57 6.54 -9.77 -23.15
C LEU A 57 6.49 -10.02 -24.67
N GLY A 58 7.38 -9.39 -25.46
CA GLY A 58 7.28 -9.35 -26.92
C GLY A 58 6.11 -8.49 -27.44
N ASP A 59 5.38 -7.82 -26.55
CA ASP A 59 4.36 -6.82 -26.85
C ASP A 59 4.54 -5.59 -25.96
N VAL A 60 4.76 -4.43 -26.57
CA VAL A 60 5.10 -3.18 -25.87
C VAL A 60 3.98 -2.73 -24.95
N GLU A 61 2.72 -2.84 -25.39
CA GLU A 61 1.56 -2.42 -24.60
C GLU A 61 1.40 -3.31 -23.35
N SER A 62 1.46 -4.63 -23.53
CA SER A 62 1.38 -5.58 -22.42
C SER A 62 2.53 -5.44 -21.44
N SER A 63 3.76 -5.21 -21.93
CA SER A 63 4.94 -4.94 -21.09
C SER A 63 4.75 -3.71 -20.21
N ASN A 64 4.24 -2.61 -20.79
CA ASN A 64 3.94 -1.39 -20.05
C ASN A 64 2.86 -1.61 -18.98
N ILE A 65 1.75 -2.25 -19.34
CA ILE A 65 0.65 -2.54 -18.42
C ILE A 65 1.13 -3.39 -17.24
N LEU A 66 1.91 -4.44 -17.49
CA LEU A 66 2.42 -5.31 -16.42
C LEU A 66 3.39 -4.56 -15.50
N CYS A 67 4.30 -3.77 -16.07
CA CYS A 67 5.27 -2.97 -15.33
C CYS A 67 4.59 -1.92 -14.43
N GLU A 68 3.59 -1.20 -14.96
CA GLU A 68 2.76 -0.28 -14.19
C GLU A 68 2.00 -0.99 -13.08
N GLU A 69 1.43 -2.16 -13.34
CA GLU A 69 0.66 -2.92 -12.36
C GLU A 69 1.55 -3.47 -11.21
N ILE A 70 2.78 -3.90 -11.51
CA ILE A 70 3.76 -4.29 -10.49
C ILE A 70 4.11 -3.08 -9.62
N ALA A 71 4.44 -1.94 -10.24
CA ALA A 71 4.77 -0.72 -9.52
C ALA A 71 3.60 -0.23 -8.66
N ARG A 72 2.37 -0.24 -9.19
CA ARG A 72 1.14 0.10 -8.47
C ARG A 72 0.95 -0.81 -7.26
N ARG A 73 0.96 -2.14 -7.43
CA ARG A 73 0.75 -3.09 -6.33
C ARG A 73 1.82 -3.02 -5.26
N TRP A 74 3.08 -2.79 -5.64
CA TRP A 74 4.14 -2.54 -4.66
C TRP A 74 3.86 -1.25 -3.90
N ASN A 75 3.56 -0.16 -4.59
CA ASN A 75 3.33 1.14 -3.95
C ASN A 75 2.06 1.19 -3.09
N GLU A 76 1.11 0.30 -3.39
CA GLU A 76 -0.09 0.00 -2.61
C GLU A 76 0.19 -0.78 -1.32
N HIS A 77 1.46 -0.89 -0.91
CA HIS A 77 1.81 -1.09 0.50
C HIS A 77 0.88 -0.24 1.34
N GLU A 78 -0.01 -0.96 2.00
CA GLU A 78 -1.22 -0.52 2.67
C GLU A 78 -0.96 0.78 3.43
N GLU A 79 -1.37 1.93 2.87
CA GLU A 79 -1.34 3.18 3.62
C GLU A 79 -2.40 3.06 4.73
N TRP A 80 -1.90 2.70 5.91
CA TRP A 80 -2.63 2.84 7.15
C TRP A 80 -2.74 4.33 7.43
N HIS A 81 -3.96 4.84 7.34
CA HIS A 81 -4.30 6.20 7.68
C HIS A 81 -4.38 6.33 9.19
N GLU A 82 -3.77 7.37 9.77
CA GLU A 82 -3.74 7.55 11.22
C GLU A 82 -5.06 8.18 11.72
N CYS A 83 -5.70 7.54 12.71
CA CYS A 83 -6.87 8.10 13.37
C CYS A 83 -6.45 9.14 14.41
N LYS A 84 -6.54 10.43 14.06
CA LYS A 84 -6.39 11.58 14.97
C LYS A 84 -7.73 12.25 15.21
N GLU A 85 -7.90 12.88 16.36
CA GLU A 85 -9.16 13.59 16.68
C GLU A 85 -9.39 14.80 15.75
N ASP A 86 -8.32 15.39 15.20
CA ASP A 86 -8.36 16.62 14.38
C ASP A 86 -7.97 16.41 12.90
N THR A 87 -8.12 15.20 12.35
CA THR A 87 -7.78 14.93 10.93
C THR A 87 -9.01 14.84 10.05
N GLU A 88 -8.96 15.49 8.88
CA GLU A 88 -9.93 15.28 7.80
C GLU A 88 -9.66 13.98 7.01
N ASP A 89 -8.57 13.27 7.33
CA ASP A 89 -8.19 11.98 6.73
C ASP A 89 -9.04 10.83 7.28
N VAL A 90 -10.31 10.85 6.89
CA VAL A 90 -11.32 9.84 7.21
C VAL A 90 -11.74 9.09 5.95
N PRO A 91 -12.20 7.83 6.07
CA PRO A 91 -12.66 7.08 4.91
C PRO A 91 -13.89 7.75 4.27
N PRO A 92 -14.12 7.52 2.96
CA PRO A 92 -15.41 7.86 2.35
C PRO A 92 -16.56 7.15 3.08
N ILE A 93 -17.70 7.83 3.23
CA ILE A 93 -18.93 7.23 3.75
C ILE A 93 -19.28 6.02 2.87
N GLY A 94 -19.56 4.87 3.49
CA GLY A 94 -19.82 3.63 2.76
C GLY A 94 -18.64 2.68 2.66
N THR A 95 -17.50 3.02 3.25
CA THR A 95 -16.27 2.24 3.11
C THR A 95 -16.15 1.19 4.22
N TYR A 96 -15.88 -0.04 3.80
CA TYR A 96 -15.41 -1.10 4.69
C TYR A 96 -13.92 -0.97 4.92
N CYS A 97 -13.49 -1.03 6.18
CA CYS A 97 -12.11 -0.81 6.60
C CYS A 97 -11.63 -1.90 7.57
N ILE A 98 -10.31 -2.07 7.62
CA ILE A 98 -9.62 -2.70 8.74
C ILE A 98 -9.14 -1.58 9.67
N LEU A 99 -9.41 -1.72 10.96
CA LEU A 99 -8.95 -0.84 12.02
C LEU A 99 -7.82 -1.50 12.79
N ARG A 100 -6.80 -0.70 13.15
CA ARG A 100 -5.81 -1.08 14.15
C ARG A 100 -6.21 -0.46 15.49
N VAL A 101 -6.53 -1.30 16.45
CA VAL A 101 -6.99 -0.87 17.78
C VAL A 101 -5.96 -1.26 18.84
N GLU A 102 -5.68 -0.32 19.73
CA GLU A 102 -4.91 -0.57 20.94
C GLU A 102 -5.87 -0.60 22.13
N TYR A 103 -5.75 -1.59 23.01
CA TYR A 103 -6.57 -1.67 24.22
C TYR A 103 -5.77 -2.16 25.43
N LEU A 104 -6.18 -1.72 26.61
CA LEU A 104 -5.60 -2.14 27.87
C LEU A 104 -6.30 -3.41 28.34
N CYS A 105 -5.58 -4.55 28.29
CA CYS A 105 -6.14 -5.81 28.77
C CYS A 105 -6.09 -5.90 30.31
N CYS A 106 -6.84 -6.85 30.89
CA CYS A 106 -6.95 -7.06 32.33
C CYS A 106 -5.61 -7.29 33.06
N SER A 107 -4.53 -7.55 32.33
CA SER A 107 -3.16 -7.66 32.89
C SER A 107 -2.40 -6.32 32.94
N ASN A 108 -3.07 -5.18 32.75
CA ASN A 108 -2.48 -3.84 32.62
C ASN A 108 -1.39 -3.73 31.54
N LYS A 109 -1.57 -4.46 30.44
CA LYS A 109 -0.69 -4.40 29.26
C LYS A 109 -1.49 -3.94 28.06
N TRP A 110 -0.94 -2.99 27.32
CA TRP A 110 -1.48 -2.61 26.03
C TRP A 110 -1.29 -3.74 25.03
N LYS A 111 -2.36 -4.07 24.30
CA LYS A 111 -2.37 -5.03 23.20
C LYS A 111 -2.87 -4.35 21.94
N VAL A 112 -2.46 -4.91 20.80
CA VAL A 112 -2.87 -4.48 19.47
C VAL A 112 -3.75 -5.58 18.87
N ASP A 113 -4.83 -5.18 18.22
CA ASP A 113 -5.70 -6.08 17.47
C ASP A 113 -6.25 -5.39 16.22
N TYR A 114 -6.76 -6.20 15.29
CA TYR A 114 -7.23 -5.76 13.98
C TYR A 114 -8.68 -6.18 13.78
N LEU A 115 -9.54 -5.21 13.49
CA LEU A 115 -10.99 -5.40 13.42
C LEU A 115 -11.52 -4.87 12.10
N THR A 116 -12.57 -5.49 11.58
CA THR A 116 -13.33 -4.93 10.46
C THR A 116 -14.37 -3.94 10.97
N ALA A 117 -14.51 -2.81 10.27
CA ALA A 117 -15.50 -1.80 10.57
C ALA A 117 -16.02 -1.15 9.30
N TYR A 118 -17.24 -0.61 9.37
CA TYR A 118 -17.85 0.18 8.33
C TYR A 118 -17.88 1.66 8.74
N TYR A 119 -17.48 2.56 7.85
CA TYR A 119 -17.50 4.00 8.09
C TYR A 119 -18.79 4.63 7.54
N ASN A 120 -19.60 5.21 8.42
CA ASN A 120 -20.86 5.84 8.06
C ASN A 120 -20.91 7.33 8.49
N LYS A 121 -22.05 7.99 8.23
CA LYS A 121 -22.24 9.43 8.54
C LYS A 121 -22.12 9.81 10.03
N TYR A 122 -22.14 8.83 10.93
CA TYR A 122 -21.99 8.98 12.37
C TYR A 122 -20.63 8.45 12.88
N GLY A 123 -19.76 7.96 12.00
CA GLY A 123 -18.44 7.40 12.34
C GLY A 123 -18.35 5.89 12.12
N TRP A 124 -17.46 5.25 12.89
CA TRP A 124 -17.20 3.81 12.83
C TRP A 124 -18.36 2.99 13.40
N THR A 125 -18.84 2.00 12.66
CA THR A 125 -19.90 1.08 13.07
C THR A 125 -19.61 -0.33 12.56
N GLU A 126 -19.87 -1.38 13.35
CA GLU A 126 -20.13 -2.79 12.97
C GLU A 126 -19.84 -3.77 14.12
N ASP A 127 -20.31 -5.03 13.97
CA ASP A 127 -20.36 -6.12 14.97
C ASP A 127 -19.05 -6.39 15.75
N TYR A 128 -17.88 -6.12 15.17
CA TYR A 128 -16.59 -6.42 15.80
C TYR A 128 -16.02 -5.27 16.65
N LEU A 129 -16.46 -4.03 16.41
CA LEU A 129 -16.09 -2.90 17.28
C LEU A 129 -16.68 -3.08 18.68
N ASP A 130 -17.92 -3.57 18.75
CA ASP A 130 -18.61 -3.85 20.01
C ASP A 130 -17.84 -4.83 20.89
N GLN A 131 -17.08 -5.76 20.30
CA GLN A 131 -16.26 -6.69 21.08
C GLN A 131 -15.16 -5.98 21.86
N ILE A 132 -14.52 -4.93 21.31
CA ILE A 132 -13.52 -4.18 22.06
C ILE A 132 -14.19 -3.19 23.01
N THR A 133 -15.20 -2.45 22.56
CA THR A 133 -15.84 -1.41 23.38
C THR A 133 -16.59 -1.98 24.59
N CYS A 134 -17.13 -3.20 24.50
CA CYS A 134 -17.81 -3.87 25.61
C CYS A 134 -16.83 -4.54 26.59
N ASN A 135 -15.67 -5.00 26.12
CA ASN A 135 -14.74 -5.79 26.93
C ASN A 135 -13.60 -4.96 27.56
N TYR A 136 -13.25 -3.81 26.99
CA TYR A 136 -12.11 -3.01 27.43
C TYR A 136 -12.51 -1.55 27.65
N LYS A 137 -12.27 -1.04 28.86
CA LYS A 137 -12.58 0.35 29.24
C LYS A 137 -11.66 1.35 28.55
N ASP A 138 -10.38 1.01 28.44
CA ASP A 138 -9.36 1.86 27.81
C ASP A 138 -8.99 1.25 26.46
N TYR A 139 -9.44 1.89 25.38
CA TYR A 139 -9.08 1.52 24.01
C TYR A 139 -8.91 2.78 23.14
N LYS A 140 -8.15 2.63 22.07
CA LYS A 140 -7.93 3.67 21.06
C LYS A 140 -7.84 3.04 19.67
N ILE A 141 -8.65 3.55 18.74
CA ILE A 141 -8.45 3.28 17.31
C ILE A 141 -7.29 4.15 16.85
N THR A 142 -6.23 3.53 16.33
CA THR A 142 -4.99 4.23 15.98
C THR A 142 -4.83 4.45 14.49
N HIS A 143 -5.26 3.49 13.67
CA HIS A 143 -5.15 3.56 12.23
C HIS A 143 -6.33 2.86 11.55
N TRP A 144 -6.59 3.22 10.30
CA TRP A 144 -7.55 2.57 9.43
C TRP A 144 -6.95 2.32 8.04
N LYS A 145 -7.48 1.32 7.34
CA LYS A 145 -7.21 1.09 5.93
C LYS A 145 -8.47 0.58 5.23
N PRO A 146 -8.78 0.99 3.98
CA PRO A 146 -9.89 0.41 3.23
C PRO A 146 -9.67 -1.07 2.89
N ILE A 147 -10.73 -1.86 2.96
CA ILE A 147 -10.75 -3.25 2.47
C ILE A 147 -11.02 -3.20 0.97
N ASN A 148 -10.02 -3.60 0.19
CA ASN A 148 -10.18 -3.75 -1.25
C ASN A 148 -11.08 -4.96 -1.53
N LYS A 149 -12.29 -4.74 -2.06
CA LYS A 149 -13.15 -5.83 -2.54
C LYS A 149 -12.42 -6.60 -3.67
N PRO A 150 -12.50 -7.94 -3.70
CA PRO A 150 -12.00 -8.71 -4.84
C PRO A 150 -12.68 -8.23 -6.12
N LYS A 151 -11.92 -8.10 -7.22
CA LYS A 151 -12.49 -7.78 -8.54
C LYS A 151 -13.50 -8.88 -8.93
N GLY A 152 -14.71 -8.48 -9.32
CA GLY A 152 -15.78 -9.38 -9.79
C GLY A 152 -16.89 -9.68 -8.77
N VAL A 153 -16.87 -9.05 -7.60
CA VAL A 153 -18.02 -9.08 -6.67
C VAL A 153 -18.88 -7.84 -6.95
N GLU A 154 -19.96 -8.03 -7.71
CA GLU A 154 -21.00 -7.00 -7.86
C GLU A 154 -21.81 -6.86 -6.56
N GLU A 155 -22.36 -5.66 -6.32
CA GLU A 155 -23.17 -5.31 -5.13
C GLU A 155 -24.58 -5.91 -5.15
#